data_AF-A0A416GBQ7-F1
#
_entry.id   AF-A0A416GBQ7-F1
#
_cell.length_a   1.000
_cell.length_b   1.000
_cell.length_c   1.000
_cell.angle_alpha   90.00
_cell.angle_beta   90.00
_cell.angle_gamma   90.00
#
_symmetry.space_group_name_H-M   'P 1'
#
loop_
_entity.id
_entity.type
_entity.pdbx_description
1 polymer ?
#
loop_
_entity_poly.entity_id
_entity_poly.type
_entity_poly.pdbx_seq_one_letter_code
_entity_poly.pdbx_strand_id
1 'polypeptide(L)'
;MKILYIHGFNGSPEGHSYHLLKKHLPEGCEIIGMDYEQNDCCVALKQIHETILKENIDLVIGCSLGGFLTLLTEGVERFVVNPCYLPSIELPKLKAQNGLPAASKEMIDTYEPFEYKWRYFPKDDKERIHCFIGDADELFGEKYYYDIQDDLGHLPRTLSSSHHLSESAAQTLCCLIAQKQINRIKDKKAKQKMAEAVLQDAHKYSICNKELIEKSEYCGCFSCNRIFPSYEIEDFIKDSKGETAVCPFCGTDALLPENSPYDLTLNFLEEMNKKWFSTGN
;
A
#
# COMPACT_ATOMS: atom_id res chain seq x y z
N MET A 1 7.66 -0.61 -14.90
CA MET A 1 6.29 -0.15 -14.56
C MET A 1 6.36 1.35 -14.37
N LYS A 2 5.46 2.11 -14.97
CA LYS A 2 5.38 3.57 -14.79
C LYS A 2 4.35 3.91 -13.73
N ILE A 3 4.76 4.72 -12.77
CA ILE A 3 4.01 5.02 -11.57
C ILE A 3 3.78 6.53 -11.51
N LEU A 4 2.52 6.95 -11.37
CA LEU A 4 2.17 8.36 -11.17
C LEU A 4 1.96 8.61 -9.69
N TYR A 5 2.66 9.60 -9.14
CA TYR A 5 2.49 10.03 -7.76
C TYR A 5 1.70 11.35 -7.69
N ILE A 6 0.63 11.34 -6.90
CA ILE A 6 -0.27 12.48 -6.69
C ILE A 6 -0.15 12.92 -5.22
N HIS A 7 0.39 14.11 -5.01
CA HIS A 7 0.60 14.65 -3.67
C HIS A 7 -0.70 15.15 -3.03
N GLY A 8 -0.69 15.31 -1.71
CA GLY A 8 -1.80 15.86 -0.93
C GLY A 8 -1.94 17.39 -1.03
N PHE A 9 -2.86 17.93 -0.23
CA PHE A 9 -3.16 19.36 -0.17
C PHE A 9 -1.91 20.17 0.20
N ASN A 10 -1.63 21.25 -0.55
CA ASN A 10 -0.41 22.07 -0.41
C ASN A 10 0.91 21.26 -0.50
N GLY A 11 0.86 20.04 -1.06
CA GLY A 11 2.02 19.19 -1.28
C GLY A 11 2.82 19.61 -2.51
N SER A 12 3.81 18.79 -2.87
CA SER A 12 4.62 18.98 -4.07
C SER A 12 4.84 17.66 -4.82
N PRO A 13 5.00 17.70 -6.16
CA PRO A 13 5.22 16.52 -6.99
C PRO A 13 6.43 15.70 -6.56
N GLU A 14 7.50 16.37 -6.14
CA GLU A 14 8.71 15.75 -5.62
C GLU A 14 8.88 16.01 -4.12
N GLY A 15 7.80 15.84 -3.35
CA GLY A 15 7.80 15.98 -1.90
C GLY A 15 8.50 14.83 -1.15
N HIS A 16 8.32 14.79 0.17
CA HIS A 16 8.92 13.77 1.04
C HIS A 16 8.52 12.34 0.65
N SER A 17 7.22 12.05 0.55
CA SER A 17 6.72 10.71 0.22
C SER A 17 7.16 10.25 -1.18
N TYR A 18 7.24 11.16 -2.17
CA TYR A 18 7.80 10.85 -3.48
C TYR A 18 9.25 10.39 -3.39
N HIS A 19 10.09 11.11 -2.66
CA HIS A 19 11.50 10.75 -2.50
C HIS A 19 11.68 9.42 -1.75
N LEU A 20 10.84 9.14 -0.76
CA LEU A 20 10.83 7.84 -0.08
C LEU A 20 10.44 6.69 -1.02
N LEU A 21 9.37 6.85 -1.79
CA LEU A 21 8.97 5.85 -2.78
C LEU A 21 10.06 5.65 -3.84
N LYS A 22 10.64 6.74 -4.35
CA LYS A 22 11.74 6.71 -5.34
C LYS A 22 12.98 5.99 -4.81
N LYS A 23 13.30 6.16 -3.53
CA LYS A 23 14.43 5.52 -2.86
C LYS A 23 14.30 3.99 -2.79
N HIS A 24 13.08 3.47 -2.58
CA HIS A 24 12.82 2.03 -2.41
C HIS A 24 12.25 1.36 -3.66
N LEU A 25 12.04 2.11 -4.73
CA LEU A 25 11.39 1.63 -5.93
C LEU A 25 12.14 0.43 -6.52
N PRO A 26 11.44 -0.67 -6.87
CA PRO A 26 12.10 -1.83 -7.46
C PRO A 26 12.72 -1.53 -8.84
N GLU A 27 13.73 -2.33 -9.21
CA GLU A 27 14.43 -2.22 -10.49
C GLU A 27 13.43 -2.31 -11.67
N GLY A 28 13.54 -1.40 -12.63
CA GLY A 28 12.64 -1.35 -13.80
C GLY A 28 11.29 -0.66 -13.54
N CYS A 29 11.11 -0.04 -12.38
CA CYS A 29 10.05 0.92 -12.12
C CYS A 29 10.54 2.36 -12.30
N GLU A 30 9.63 3.22 -12.74
CA GLU A 30 9.82 4.66 -12.89
C GLU A 30 8.66 5.35 -12.16
N ILE A 31 8.96 6.34 -11.33
CA ILE A 31 7.97 7.15 -10.62
C ILE A 31 8.01 8.59 -11.14
N ILE A 32 6.84 9.13 -11.44
CA ILE A 32 6.63 10.48 -11.99
C ILE A 32 5.74 11.21 -11.00
N GLY A 33 6.25 12.29 -10.40
CA GLY A 33 5.44 13.20 -9.59
C GLY A 33 4.74 14.22 -10.49
N MET A 34 3.46 14.49 -10.25
CA MET A 34 2.72 15.55 -10.96
C MET A 34 2.19 16.61 -10.01
N ASP A 35 2.10 17.84 -10.53
CA ASP A 35 1.34 18.92 -9.92
C ASP A 35 -0.01 19.02 -10.63
N TYR A 36 -0.99 19.64 -9.98
CA TYR A 36 -2.36 19.75 -10.48
C TYR A 36 -3.10 20.96 -9.87
N GLU A 37 -4.16 21.41 -10.54
CA GLU A 37 -5.00 22.50 -10.05
C GLU A 37 -5.82 22.04 -8.84
N GLN A 38 -5.31 22.31 -7.64
CA GLN A 38 -5.96 21.89 -6.41
C GLN A 38 -7.28 22.62 -6.13
N ASN A 39 -7.51 23.83 -6.67
CA ASN A 39 -8.71 24.61 -6.35
C ASN A 39 -9.97 24.15 -7.09
N ASP A 40 -9.84 23.24 -8.05
CA ASP A 40 -10.96 22.72 -8.84
C ASP A 40 -10.80 21.21 -9.07
N CYS A 41 -11.62 20.41 -8.38
CA CYS A 41 -11.58 18.96 -8.48
C CYS A 41 -11.79 18.44 -9.91
N CYS A 42 -12.63 19.10 -10.72
CA CYS A 42 -12.88 18.66 -12.10
C CYS A 42 -11.63 18.83 -12.96
N VAL A 43 -10.96 19.98 -12.81
CA VAL A 43 -9.72 20.28 -13.53
C VAL A 43 -8.60 19.34 -13.08
N ALA A 44 -8.46 19.12 -11.77
CA ALA A 44 -7.48 18.17 -11.22
C ALA A 44 -7.65 16.76 -11.82
N LEU A 45 -8.87 16.21 -11.78
CA LEU A 45 -9.15 14.87 -12.31
C LEU A 45 -8.88 14.77 -13.82
N LYS A 46 -9.20 15.84 -14.58
CA LYS A 46 -8.89 15.90 -16.00
C LYS A 46 -7.38 15.86 -16.26
N GLN A 47 -6.59 16.67 -15.53
CA GLN A 47 -5.13 16.69 -15.66
C GLN A 47 -4.50 15.34 -15.29
N ILE A 48 -5.01 14.68 -14.24
CA ILE A 48 -4.56 13.36 -13.84
C ILE A 48 -4.86 12.33 -14.94
N HIS A 49 -6.09 12.33 -15.47
CA HIS A 49 -6.49 11.41 -16.55
C HIS A 49 -5.64 11.60 -17.82
N GLU A 50 -5.42 12.85 -18.24
CA GLU A 50 -4.57 13.17 -19.39
C GLU A 50 -3.12 12.70 -19.16
N THR A 51 -2.60 12.85 -17.95
CA THR A 51 -1.25 12.37 -17.57
C THR A 51 -1.17 10.84 -17.60
N ILE A 52 -2.18 10.14 -17.09
CA ILE A 52 -2.26 8.67 -17.12
C ILE A 52 -2.15 8.16 -18.55
N LEU A 53 -2.93 8.74 -19.47
CA LEU A 53 -2.94 8.36 -20.88
C LEU A 53 -1.62 8.72 -21.58
N LYS A 54 -1.15 9.96 -21.42
CA LYS A 54 0.04 10.47 -22.09
C LYS A 54 1.29 9.68 -21.73
N GLU A 55 1.47 9.41 -20.44
CA GLU A 55 2.69 8.77 -19.94
C GLU A 55 2.60 7.23 -19.97
N ASN A 56 1.44 6.67 -20.27
CA ASN A 56 1.11 5.24 -20.17
C ASN A 56 1.35 4.72 -18.75
N ILE A 57 0.67 5.33 -17.78
CA ILE A 57 0.81 4.99 -16.37
C ILE A 57 0.19 3.62 -16.08
N ASP A 58 0.94 2.79 -15.35
CA ASP A 58 0.54 1.45 -14.96
C ASP A 58 -0.11 1.40 -13.56
N LEU A 59 0.28 2.34 -12.68
CA LEU A 59 -0.13 2.44 -11.28
C LEU A 59 -0.16 3.92 -10.86
N VAL A 60 -1.22 4.33 -10.17
CA VAL A 60 -1.33 5.64 -9.53
C VAL A 60 -1.19 5.47 -8.03
N ILE A 61 -0.33 6.29 -7.39
CA ILE A 61 -0.17 6.35 -5.94
C ILE A 61 -0.58 7.74 -5.48
N GLY A 62 -1.55 7.83 -4.58
CA GLY A 62 -1.98 9.11 -3.99
C GLY A 62 -1.95 9.09 -2.48
N CYS A 63 -1.57 10.22 -1.88
CA CYS A 63 -1.57 10.42 -0.43
C CYS A 63 -2.54 11.55 -0.03
N SER A 64 -3.29 11.42 1.07
CA SER A 64 -4.16 12.49 1.60
C SER A 64 -5.16 12.99 0.54
N LEU A 65 -5.20 14.29 0.21
CA LEU A 65 -6.05 14.81 -0.88
C LEU A 65 -5.73 14.17 -2.24
N GLY A 66 -4.46 13.88 -2.51
CA GLY A 66 -4.06 13.12 -3.69
C GLY A 66 -4.60 11.69 -3.66
N GLY A 67 -4.75 11.10 -2.47
CA GLY A 67 -5.41 9.81 -2.26
C GLY A 67 -6.90 9.84 -2.64
N PHE A 68 -7.61 10.93 -2.29
CA PHE A 68 -8.99 11.15 -2.74
C PHE A 68 -9.09 11.21 -4.26
N LEU A 69 -8.21 11.98 -4.92
CA LEU A 69 -8.19 12.07 -6.38
C LEU A 69 -7.81 10.72 -7.02
N THR A 70 -6.89 9.97 -6.42
CA THR A 70 -6.53 8.61 -6.86
C THR A 70 -7.73 7.65 -6.80
N LEU A 71 -8.59 7.71 -5.77
CA LEU A 71 -9.81 6.90 -5.69
C LEU A 71 -10.73 7.11 -6.91
N LEU A 72 -10.73 8.31 -7.48
CA LEU A 72 -11.60 8.72 -8.58
C LEU A 72 -11.00 8.46 -9.97
N THR A 73 -9.76 7.98 -10.07
CA THR A 73 -9.17 7.57 -11.36
C THR A 73 -9.72 6.22 -11.79
N GLU A 74 -9.94 5.97 -13.08
CA GLU A 74 -10.56 4.74 -13.60
C GLU A 74 -9.61 3.97 -14.53
N GLY A 75 -9.73 2.65 -14.60
CA GLY A 75 -9.00 1.81 -15.56
C GLY A 75 -7.51 1.62 -15.27
N VAL A 76 -7.05 2.04 -14.09
CA VAL A 76 -5.65 1.95 -13.65
C VAL A 76 -5.56 1.36 -12.24
N GLU A 77 -4.46 0.66 -11.96
CA GLU A 77 -4.15 0.23 -10.59
C GLU A 77 -3.96 1.44 -9.69
N ARG A 78 -4.46 1.37 -8.46
CA ARG A 78 -4.47 2.50 -7.52
C ARG A 78 -3.99 2.07 -6.16
N PHE A 79 -2.93 2.72 -5.67
CA PHE A 79 -2.50 2.65 -4.28
C PHE A 79 -2.90 3.95 -3.58
N VAL A 80 -3.86 3.84 -2.68
CA VAL A 80 -4.46 4.97 -1.98
C VAL A 80 -3.95 4.96 -0.54
N VAL A 81 -3.11 5.94 -0.19
CA VAL A 81 -2.48 6.00 1.12
C VAL A 81 -3.12 7.11 1.94
N ASN A 82 -3.64 6.78 3.12
CA ASN A 82 -4.24 7.74 4.06
C ASN A 82 -5.14 8.77 3.36
N PRO A 83 -6.18 8.33 2.61
CA PRO A 83 -6.96 9.24 1.80
C PRO A 83 -7.69 10.26 2.66
N CYS A 84 -7.73 11.50 2.18
CA CYS A 84 -8.69 12.50 2.65
C CYS A 84 -10.08 12.09 2.15
N TYR A 85 -10.69 11.08 2.78
CA TYR A 85 -11.84 10.35 2.24
C TYR A 85 -13.06 11.24 1.99
N LEU A 86 -13.24 12.25 2.86
CA LEU A 86 -14.28 13.28 2.75
C LEU A 86 -13.66 14.67 2.83
N PRO A 87 -13.19 15.24 1.70
CA PRO A 87 -12.59 16.58 1.68
C PRO A 87 -13.49 17.66 2.30
N SER A 88 -14.81 17.56 2.15
CA SER A 88 -15.80 18.48 2.72
C SER A 88 -15.76 18.54 4.25
N ILE A 89 -15.36 17.45 4.89
CA ILE A 89 -15.28 17.34 6.35
C ILE A 89 -13.85 17.61 6.83
N GLU A 90 -12.85 17.10 6.11
CA GLU A 90 -11.47 17.05 6.59
C GLU A 90 -10.66 18.31 6.25
N LEU A 91 -10.82 18.89 5.06
CA LEU A 91 -10.10 20.10 4.67
C LEU A 91 -10.43 21.33 5.57
N PRO A 92 -11.67 21.57 6.03
CA PRO A 92 -11.96 22.66 6.97
C PRO A 92 -11.19 22.59 8.30
N LYS A 93 -10.72 21.40 8.70
CA LYS A 93 -9.97 21.22 9.95
C LYS A 93 -8.51 21.64 9.81
N LEU A 94 -8.00 21.66 8.58
CA LEU A 94 -6.62 22.06 8.29
C LEU A 94 -6.49 23.58 8.39
N LYS A 95 -5.59 24.03 9.25
CA LYS A 95 -5.27 25.45 9.41
C LYS A 95 -4.16 25.85 8.43
N ALA A 96 -4.09 27.13 8.11
CA ALA A 96 -2.95 27.69 7.38
C ALA A 96 -1.65 27.41 8.18
N GLN A 97 -0.65 26.85 7.51
CA GLN A 97 0.63 26.47 8.10
C GLN A 97 1.77 26.81 7.14
N ASN A 98 2.92 27.25 7.68
CA ASN A 98 4.15 27.51 6.92
C ASN A 98 3.97 28.45 5.71
N GLY A 99 3.05 29.43 5.80
CA GLY A 99 2.76 30.38 4.72
C GLY A 99 1.85 29.84 3.61
N LEU A 100 1.39 28.60 3.71
CA LEU A 100 0.41 28.00 2.81
C LEU A 100 -1.02 28.24 3.33
N PRO A 101 -1.96 28.58 2.44
CA PRO A 101 -3.33 28.90 2.85
C PRO A 101 -4.08 27.65 3.33
N ALA A 102 -5.06 27.85 4.22
CA ALA A 102 -6.08 26.85 4.48
C ALA A 102 -6.93 26.65 3.21
N ALA A 103 -7.56 25.49 3.08
CA ALA A 103 -8.48 25.23 1.97
C ALA A 103 -9.63 26.25 2.00
N SER A 104 -9.87 26.91 0.88
CA SER A 104 -10.99 27.86 0.76
C SER A 104 -12.31 27.10 0.66
N LYS A 105 -13.41 27.75 1.04
CA LYS A 105 -14.74 27.16 0.88
C LYS A 105 -15.03 26.89 -0.59
N GLU A 106 -14.61 27.79 -1.48
CA GLU A 106 -14.78 27.67 -2.93
C GLU A 106 -14.09 26.43 -3.47
N MET A 107 -12.85 26.15 -3.01
CA MET A 107 -12.16 24.91 -3.36
C MET A 107 -12.95 23.69 -2.87
N ILE A 108 -13.32 23.66 -1.59
CA ILE A 108 -14.01 22.52 -0.96
C ILE A 108 -15.33 22.21 -1.67
N ASP A 109 -16.11 23.24 -2.02
CA ASP A 109 -17.37 23.13 -2.75
C ASP A 109 -17.18 22.44 -4.13
N THR A 110 -15.96 22.43 -4.71
CA THR A 110 -15.68 21.68 -5.95
C THR A 110 -15.44 20.18 -5.72
N TYR A 111 -14.99 19.77 -4.53
CA TYR A 111 -14.68 18.37 -4.20
C TYR A 111 -15.90 17.62 -3.65
N GLU A 112 -16.76 18.29 -2.87
CA GLU A 112 -17.95 17.69 -2.23
C GLU A 112 -18.82 16.89 -3.23
N PRO A 113 -19.10 17.36 -4.47
CA PRO A 113 -19.90 16.59 -5.43
C PRO A 113 -19.25 15.30 -5.94
N PHE A 114 -17.97 15.06 -5.64
CA PHE A 114 -17.23 13.86 -6.03
C PHE A 114 -17.10 12.82 -4.92
N GLU A 115 -17.45 13.19 -3.68
CA GLU A 115 -17.45 12.25 -2.57
C GLU A 115 -18.34 11.05 -2.88
N TYR A 116 -17.86 9.85 -2.52
CA TYR A 116 -18.52 8.57 -2.74
C TYR A 116 -18.69 8.13 -4.21
N LYS A 117 -18.20 8.88 -5.21
CA LYS A 117 -18.36 8.46 -6.62
C LYS A 117 -17.73 7.12 -6.95
N TRP A 118 -16.61 6.77 -6.32
CA TRP A 118 -15.95 5.47 -6.48
C TRP A 118 -16.83 4.29 -6.05
N ARG A 119 -17.86 4.49 -5.20
CA ARG A 119 -18.82 3.43 -4.82
C ARG A 119 -19.56 2.85 -6.03
N TYR A 120 -19.77 3.68 -7.05
CA TYR A 120 -20.49 3.34 -8.26
C TYR A 120 -19.59 2.75 -9.35
N PHE A 121 -18.29 2.61 -9.11
CA PHE A 121 -17.38 1.99 -10.08
C PHE A 121 -17.70 0.50 -10.26
N PRO A 122 -17.49 -0.05 -11.47
CA PRO A 122 -17.62 -1.48 -11.72
C PRO A 122 -16.78 -2.30 -10.75
N LYS A 123 -17.25 -3.49 -10.40
CA LYS A 123 -16.57 -4.38 -9.44
C LYS A 123 -15.09 -4.61 -9.83
N ASP A 124 -14.84 -4.97 -11.08
CA ASP A 124 -13.49 -5.24 -11.60
C ASP A 124 -12.57 -4.00 -11.58
N ASP A 125 -13.13 -2.79 -11.55
CA ASP A 125 -12.37 -1.57 -11.36
C ASP A 125 -12.06 -1.38 -9.87
N LYS A 126 -13.05 -1.54 -8.98
CA LYS A 126 -12.86 -1.47 -7.52
C LYS A 126 -11.81 -2.45 -6.99
N GLU A 127 -11.72 -3.65 -7.57
CA GLU A 127 -10.70 -4.65 -7.22
C GLU A 127 -9.24 -4.16 -7.50
N ARG A 128 -9.06 -3.09 -8.29
CA ARG A 128 -7.76 -2.46 -8.56
C ARG A 128 -7.40 -1.35 -7.57
N ILE A 129 -8.29 -1.06 -6.60
CA ILE A 129 -8.10 -0.06 -5.56
C ILE A 129 -7.52 -0.74 -4.33
N HIS A 130 -6.28 -0.40 -3.98
CA HIS A 130 -5.62 -0.88 -2.78
C HIS A 130 -5.45 0.28 -1.80
N CYS A 131 -6.22 0.26 -0.72
CA CYS A 131 -6.16 1.28 0.32
C CYS A 131 -5.20 0.88 1.43
N PHE A 132 -4.43 1.85 1.90
CA PHE A 132 -3.43 1.73 2.94
C PHE A 132 -3.67 2.79 4.01
N ILE A 133 -3.86 2.35 5.26
CA ILE A 133 -4.16 3.21 6.41
C ILE A 133 -3.01 3.13 7.41
N GLY A 134 -2.47 4.28 7.81
CA GLY A 134 -1.43 4.39 8.82
C GLY A 134 -1.98 4.12 10.21
N ASP A 135 -1.38 3.18 10.95
CA ASP A 135 -1.74 2.85 12.34
C ASP A 135 -1.54 4.01 13.34
N ALA A 136 -0.78 5.03 12.94
CA ALA A 136 -0.51 6.24 13.70
C ALA A 136 -0.91 7.52 12.94
N ASP A 137 -1.83 7.44 11.96
CA ASP A 137 -2.32 8.63 11.27
C ASP A 137 -3.17 9.49 12.22
N GLU A 138 -2.60 10.59 12.71
CA GLU A 138 -3.24 11.53 13.63
C GLU A 138 -4.38 12.35 12.99
N LEU A 139 -4.46 12.40 11.66
CA LEU A 139 -5.43 13.19 10.91
C LEU A 139 -6.66 12.37 10.51
N PHE A 140 -6.46 11.13 10.05
CA PHE A 140 -7.55 10.27 9.59
C PHE A 140 -7.73 9.01 10.42
N GLY A 141 -6.65 8.47 11.00
CA GLY A 141 -6.66 7.24 11.80
C GLY A 141 -7.44 6.08 11.15
N GLU A 142 -8.04 5.24 11.98
CA GLU A 142 -8.94 4.17 11.55
C GLU A 142 -10.37 4.65 11.22
N LYS A 143 -10.60 5.97 11.24
CA LYS A 143 -11.95 6.56 11.13
C LYS A 143 -12.72 6.05 9.92
N TYR A 144 -12.03 5.93 8.78
CA TYR A 144 -12.61 5.50 7.51
C TYR A 144 -12.33 4.05 7.18
N TYR A 145 -11.76 3.26 8.09
CA TYR A 145 -11.34 1.90 7.82
C TYR A 145 -12.51 1.02 7.36
N TYR A 146 -13.59 1.00 8.15
CA TYR A 146 -14.79 0.23 7.84
C TYR A 146 -15.59 0.81 6.67
N ASP A 147 -15.64 2.14 6.53
CA ASP A 147 -16.29 2.78 5.38
C ASP A 147 -15.61 2.36 4.06
N ILE A 148 -14.27 2.34 4.03
CA ILE A 148 -13.50 1.90 2.86
C ILE A 148 -13.72 0.40 2.62
N GLN A 149 -13.74 -0.42 3.68
CA GLN A 149 -14.02 -1.85 3.55
C GLN A 149 -15.39 -2.10 2.92
N ASP A 150 -16.43 -1.43 3.41
CA ASP A 150 -17.80 -1.59 2.90
C ASP A 150 -17.93 -1.10 1.46
N ASP A 151 -17.24 -0.01 1.11
CA ASP A 151 -17.32 0.60 -0.22
C ASP A 151 -16.57 -0.19 -1.29
N LEU A 152 -15.39 -0.72 -0.94
CA LEU A 152 -14.53 -1.46 -1.86
C LEU A 152 -14.83 -2.96 -1.89
N GLY A 153 -15.38 -3.52 -0.80
CA GLY A 153 -15.66 -4.95 -0.66
C GLY A 153 -14.45 -5.78 -0.25
N HIS A 154 -13.34 -5.14 0.15
CA HIS A 154 -12.14 -5.78 0.70
C HIS A 154 -11.46 -4.88 1.73
N LEU A 155 -10.75 -5.50 2.67
CA LEU A 155 -10.11 -4.82 3.79
C LEU A 155 -8.97 -3.89 3.33
N PRO A 156 -8.89 -2.64 3.84
CA PRO A 156 -7.69 -1.83 3.75
C PRO A 156 -6.52 -2.48 4.47
N ARG A 157 -5.29 -2.26 3.98
CA ARG A 157 -4.07 -2.71 4.67
C ARG A 157 -3.59 -1.67 5.66
N THR A 158 -3.22 -2.11 6.85
CA THR A 158 -2.61 -1.23 7.85
C THR A 158 -1.12 -1.11 7.57
N LEU A 159 -0.58 0.11 7.61
CA LEU A 159 0.84 0.42 7.49
C LEU A 159 1.33 1.03 8.81
N SER A 160 2.57 0.70 9.21
CA SER A 160 3.22 1.44 10.30
C SER A 160 3.67 2.81 9.81
N SER A 161 2.76 3.78 9.82
CA SER A 161 2.93 5.11 9.24
C SER A 161 2.11 6.13 10.02
N SER A 162 2.68 7.32 10.22
CA SER A 162 1.90 8.50 10.57
C SER A 162 1.21 9.07 9.32
N HIS A 163 0.61 10.26 9.41
CA HIS A 163 -0.08 10.89 8.29
C HIS A 163 0.79 11.02 7.03
N HIS A 164 2.07 11.38 7.21
CA HIS A 164 3.05 11.31 6.13
C HIS A 164 3.59 9.89 6.01
N LEU A 165 3.75 9.43 4.76
CA LEU A 165 4.32 8.12 4.47
C LEU A 165 5.66 7.95 5.19
N SER A 166 5.75 6.97 6.09
CA SER A 166 6.99 6.60 6.77
C SER A 166 7.92 5.82 5.82
N GLU A 167 9.19 5.68 6.22
CA GLU A 167 10.16 4.85 5.49
C GLU A 167 9.70 3.39 5.37
N SER A 168 9.19 2.80 6.46
CA SER A 168 8.69 1.42 6.50
C SER A 168 7.43 1.23 5.65
N ALA A 169 6.55 2.22 5.63
CA ALA A 169 5.38 2.24 4.76
C ALA A 169 5.77 2.33 3.28
N ALA A 170 6.75 3.19 2.94
CA ALA A 170 7.28 3.27 1.57
C ALA A 170 7.91 1.95 1.12
N GLN A 171 8.69 1.29 1.99
CA GLN A 171 9.24 -0.04 1.74
C GLN A 171 8.13 -1.05 1.46
N THR A 172 7.10 -1.09 2.32
CA THR A 172 5.95 -1.99 2.17
C THR A 172 5.25 -1.80 0.82
N LEU A 173 4.96 -0.55 0.44
CA LEU A 173 4.37 -0.24 -0.86
C LEU A 173 5.28 -0.68 -2.01
N CYS A 174 6.59 -0.49 -1.91
CA CYS A 174 7.54 -0.89 -2.94
C CYS A 174 7.67 -2.41 -3.08
N CYS A 175 7.54 -3.18 -1.98
CA CYS A 175 7.48 -4.64 -2.02
C CYS A 175 6.22 -5.12 -2.79
N LEU A 176 5.06 -4.50 -2.54
CA LEU A 176 3.82 -4.79 -3.27
C LEU A 176 3.93 -4.41 -4.77
N ILE A 177 4.59 -3.29 -5.08
CA ILE A 177 4.89 -2.90 -6.46
C ILE A 177 5.75 -3.98 -7.14
N ALA A 178 6.79 -4.48 -6.45
CA ALA A 178 7.65 -5.53 -6.98
C ALA A 178 6.87 -6.82 -7.28
N GLN A 179 5.98 -7.24 -6.36
CA GLN A 179 5.10 -8.39 -6.59
C GLN A 179 4.21 -8.21 -7.83
N LYS A 180 3.57 -7.05 -7.98
CA LYS A 180 2.74 -6.75 -9.16
C LYS A 180 3.57 -6.67 -10.44
N GLN A 181 4.81 -6.17 -10.36
CA GLN A 181 5.71 -6.07 -11.49
C GLN A 181 6.12 -7.44 -12.05
N ILE A 182 6.27 -8.48 -11.21
CA ILE A 182 6.61 -9.85 -11.64
C ILE A 182 5.67 -10.33 -12.76
N ASN A 183 4.38 -10.04 -12.65
CA ASN A 183 3.38 -10.46 -13.63
C ASN A 183 3.49 -9.72 -14.98
N ARG A 184 4.20 -8.58 -15.01
CA ARG A 184 4.40 -7.76 -16.22
C ARG A 184 5.70 -8.09 -16.96
N ILE A 185 6.63 -8.79 -16.31
CA ILE A 185 7.93 -9.13 -16.91
C ILE A 185 7.76 -10.28 -17.92
N LYS A 186 8.04 -9.99 -19.20
CA LYS A 186 7.99 -11.00 -20.28
C LYS A 186 9.23 -11.92 -20.31
N ASP A 187 10.40 -11.38 -19.99
CA ASP A 187 11.64 -12.15 -19.98
C ASP A 187 11.67 -13.12 -18.80
N LYS A 188 11.82 -14.41 -19.08
CA LYS A 188 11.75 -15.48 -18.07
C LYS A 188 12.87 -15.35 -17.02
N LYS A 189 14.08 -14.94 -17.42
CA LYS A 189 15.23 -14.85 -16.52
C LYS A 189 15.09 -13.65 -15.58
N ALA A 190 14.69 -12.50 -16.10
CA ALA A 190 14.40 -11.30 -15.30
C ALA A 190 13.22 -11.53 -14.35
N LYS A 191 12.17 -12.24 -14.81
CA LYS A 191 11.04 -12.61 -13.97
C LYS A 191 11.48 -13.49 -12.80
N GLN A 192 12.31 -14.49 -13.06
CA GLN A 192 12.87 -15.37 -12.02
C GLN A 192 13.75 -14.59 -11.03
N LYS A 193 14.64 -13.71 -11.52
CA LYS A 193 15.49 -12.84 -10.68
C LYS A 193 14.65 -11.96 -9.74
N MET A 194 13.59 -11.33 -10.27
CA MET A 194 12.70 -10.47 -9.47
C MET A 194 11.91 -11.29 -8.44
N ALA A 195 11.34 -12.43 -8.85
CA ALA A 195 10.65 -13.34 -7.93
C ALA A 195 11.59 -13.78 -6.81
N GLU A 196 12.85 -14.11 -7.14
CA GLU A 196 13.84 -14.50 -6.16
C GLU A 196 14.16 -13.39 -5.14
N ALA A 197 14.27 -12.14 -5.59
CA ALA A 197 14.47 -10.98 -4.73
C ALA A 197 13.26 -10.70 -3.82
N VAL A 198 12.04 -10.84 -4.36
CA VAL A 198 10.79 -10.73 -3.59
C VAL A 198 10.72 -11.79 -2.48
N LEU A 199 11.06 -13.04 -2.79
CA LEU A 199 11.10 -14.10 -1.79
C LEU A 199 12.14 -13.77 -0.69
N GLN A 200 13.34 -13.31 -1.07
CA GLN A 200 14.40 -12.97 -0.10
C GLN A 200 14.00 -11.84 0.82
N ASP A 201 13.27 -10.85 0.30
CA ASP A 201 12.78 -9.75 1.12
C ASP A 201 11.64 -10.19 2.03
N ALA A 202 10.70 -11.02 1.54
CA ALA A 202 9.64 -11.62 2.35
C ALA A 202 10.19 -12.43 3.54
N HIS A 203 11.27 -13.19 3.34
CA HIS A 203 11.91 -13.95 4.41
C HIS A 203 12.40 -13.08 5.58
N LYS A 204 12.64 -11.77 5.38
CA LYS A 204 13.02 -10.88 6.49
C LYS A 204 11.88 -10.69 7.50
N TYR A 205 10.63 -10.89 7.07
CA TYR A 205 9.43 -10.78 7.91
C TYR A 205 9.13 -12.06 8.70
N SER A 206 9.94 -13.11 8.55
CA SER A 206 9.84 -14.33 9.37
C SER A 206 10.78 -14.35 10.56
N ILE A 207 11.49 -13.25 10.83
CA ILE A 207 12.48 -13.14 11.91
C ILE A 207 12.14 -11.90 12.75
N CYS A 208 12.26 -12.01 14.09
CA CYS A 208 11.91 -10.94 15.03
C CYS A 208 10.49 -10.39 14.79
N ASN A 209 9.55 -11.27 14.43
CA ASN A 209 8.26 -10.92 13.85
C ASN A 209 7.10 -10.88 14.87
N LYS A 210 7.37 -11.04 16.17
CA LYS A 210 6.33 -11.07 17.21
C LYS A 210 5.33 -9.91 17.11
N GLU A 211 5.82 -8.67 17.07
CA GLU A 211 4.95 -7.48 17.01
C GLU A 211 4.05 -7.47 15.77
N LEU A 212 4.53 -8.00 14.63
CA LEU A 212 3.74 -8.09 13.40
C LEU A 212 2.72 -9.21 13.47
N ILE A 213 3.09 -10.35 14.06
CA ILE A 213 2.20 -11.50 14.26
C ILE A 213 1.04 -11.12 15.21
N GLU A 214 1.34 -10.45 16.32
CA GLU A 214 0.33 -10.00 17.29
C GLU A 214 -0.68 -9.02 16.71
N LYS A 215 -0.29 -8.27 15.67
CA LYS A 215 -1.17 -7.36 14.94
C LYS A 215 -1.93 -8.02 13.78
N SER A 216 -1.55 -9.24 13.37
CA SER A 216 -2.12 -9.91 12.20
C SER A 216 -3.23 -10.86 12.59
N GLU A 217 -4.36 -10.86 11.88
CA GLU A 217 -5.43 -11.83 12.12
C GLU A 217 -4.99 -13.24 11.71
N TYR A 218 -4.33 -13.35 10.56
CA TYR A 218 -3.76 -14.59 10.06
C TYR A 218 -2.23 -14.55 9.92
N CYS A 219 -1.63 -15.74 9.86
CA CYS A 219 -0.24 -15.92 9.49
C CYS A 219 -0.10 -17.17 8.61
N GLY A 220 1.01 -17.24 7.87
CA GLY A 220 1.32 -18.34 6.96
C GLY A 220 2.66 -18.98 7.29
N CYS A 221 2.67 -20.28 7.54
CA CYS A 221 3.92 -21.04 7.67
C CYS A 221 4.38 -21.55 6.31
N PHE A 222 5.54 -21.10 5.84
CA PHE A 222 6.11 -21.59 4.58
C PHE A 222 6.92 -22.89 4.72
N SER A 223 7.01 -23.48 5.92
CA SER A 223 7.56 -24.82 6.09
C SER A 223 6.49 -25.91 5.83
N CYS A 224 5.30 -25.74 6.41
CA CYS A 224 4.19 -26.68 6.25
C CYS A 224 3.07 -26.20 5.30
N ASN A 225 3.25 -25.02 4.67
CA ASN A 225 2.32 -24.37 3.74
C ASN A 225 0.91 -24.15 4.31
N ARG A 226 0.80 -23.87 5.62
CA ARG A 226 -0.47 -23.65 6.30
C ARG A 226 -0.70 -22.16 6.57
N ILE A 227 -1.90 -21.68 6.27
CA ILE A 227 -2.41 -20.37 6.72
C ILE A 227 -3.40 -20.62 7.85
N PHE A 228 -3.25 -19.91 8.96
CA PHE A 228 -4.05 -20.11 10.16
C PHE A 228 -4.13 -18.83 11.01
N PRO A 229 -5.12 -18.70 11.90
CA PRO A 229 -5.23 -17.55 12.80
C PRO A 229 -3.99 -17.36 13.68
N SER A 230 -3.47 -16.14 13.75
CA SER A 230 -2.23 -15.84 14.50
C SER A 230 -2.35 -16.12 16.00
N TYR A 231 -3.57 -16.09 16.56
CA TYR A 231 -3.80 -16.38 17.98
C TYR A 231 -3.45 -17.83 18.38
N GLU A 232 -3.31 -18.76 17.42
CA GLU A 232 -2.87 -20.13 17.69
C GLU A 232 -1.37 -20.22 18.03
N ILE A 233 -0.61 -19.14 17.85
CA ILE A 233 0.81 -19.07 18.18
C ILE A 233 0.97 -18.83 19.68
N GLU A 234 1.46 -19.84 20.39
CA GLU A 234 1.76 -19.75 21.82
C GLU A 234 3.26 -19.56 22.09
N ASP A 235 4.11 -20.02 21.17
CA ASP A 235 5.56 -20.11 21.36
C ASP A 235 6.32 -19.05 20.55
N PHE A 236 7.26 -18.37 21.24
CA PHE A 236 8.19 -17.43 20.65
C PHE A 236 9.62 -17.73 21.11
N ILE A 237 10.56 -17.73 20.17
CA ILE A 237 11.99 -17.91 20.45
C ILE A 237 12.71 -16.58 20.46
N LYS A 238 13.70 -16.43 21.34
CA LYS A 238 14.56 -15.25 21.38
C LYS A 238 15.53 -15.27 20.20
N ASP A 239 15.54 -14.18 19.45
CA ASP A 239 16.47 -13.91 18.37
C ASP A 239 17.33 -12.69 18.73
N SER A 240 18.27 -12.36 17.85
CA SER A 240 19.26 -11.29 17.98
C SER A 240 18.69 -9.92 18.37
N LYS A 241 17.48 -9.57 17.92
CA LYS A 241 16.88 -8.23 18.12
C LYS A 241 15.42 -8.25 18.56
N GLY A 242 14.84 -9.42 18.82
CA GLY A 242 13.42 -9.56 19.10
C GLY A 242 13.03 -11.02 19.28
N GLU A 243 11.73 -11.26 19.27
CA GLU A 243 11.17 -12.60 19.39
C GLU A 243 10.59 -13.05 18.04
N THR A 244 10.84 -14.31 17.69
CA THR A 244 10.38 -14.93 16.44
C THR A 244 9.32 -15.97 16.78
N ALA A 245 8.16 -15.89 16.12
CA ALA A 245 7.06 -16.82 16.31
C ALA A 245 7.41 -18.23 15.84
N VAL A 246 6.93 -19.26 16.58
CA VAL A 246 7.09 -20.67 16.21
C VAL A 246 5.75 -21.23 15.73
N CYS A 247 5.76 -21.94 14.61
CA CYS A 247 4.59 -22.58 14.06
C CYS A 247 4.09 -23.71 15.00
N PRO A 248 2.84 -23.65 15.50
CA PRO A 248 2.30 -24.66 16.42
C PRO A 248 2.08 -26.02 15.74
N PHE A 249 2.10 -26.08 14.40
CA PHE A 249 1.82 -27.29 13.64
C PHE A 249 3.05 -28.08 13.20
N CYS A 250 4.20 -27.41 13.01
CA CYS A 250 5.43 -28.06 12.55
C CYS A 250 6.69 -27.68 13.34
N GLY A 251 6.58 -26.78 14.32
CA GLY A 251 7.68 -26.44 15.24
C GLY A 251 8.81 -25.61 14.63
N THR A 252 8.64 -25.06 13.42
CA THR A 252 9.61 -24.18 12.78
C THR A 252 9.27 -22.71 12.98
N ASP A 253 10.26 -21.83 12.88
CA ASP A 253 10.19 -20.36 12.94
C ASP A 253 9.86 -19.69 11.58
N ALA A 254 9.40 -20.48 10.60
CA ALA A 254 9.13 -20.05 9.23
C ALA A 254 7.73 -19.42 9.04
N LEU A 255 7.36 -18.46 9.88
CA LEU A 255 6.05 -17.79 9.85
C LEU A 255 6.11 -16.41 9.20
N LEU A 256 5.21 -16.14 8.26
CA LEU A 256 4.98 -14.80 7.71
C LEU A 256 3.66 -14.24 8.25
N PRO A 257 3.64 -13.03 8.83
CA PRO A 257 2.41 -12.36 9.24
C PRO A 257 1.60 -11.87 8.04
N GLU A 258 0.27 -11.88 8.14
CA GLU A 258 -0.63 -11.30 7.11
C GLU A 258 -0.38 -9.81 6.91
N ASN A 259 -0.03 -9.07 7.97
CA ASN A 259 0.33 -7.65 7.88
C ASN A 259 1.72 -7.40 7.27
N SER A 260 2.41 -8.44 6.77
CA SER A 260 3.59 -8.24 5.94
C SER A 260 3.22 -7.58 4.60
N PRO A 261 4.19 -7.01 3.87
CA PRO A 261 3.95 -6.47 2.53
C PRO A 261 3.56 -7.49 1.46
N TYR A 262 3.36 -8.76 1.82
CA TYR A 262 3.26 -9.86 0.88
C TYR A 262 1.93 -10.58 1.03
N ASP A 263 1.26 -10.82 -0.10
CA ASP A 263 0.04 -11.62 -0.12
C ASP A 263 0.30 -13.06 0.34
N LEU A 264 -0.26 -13.41 1.50
CA LEU A 264 -0.24 -14.77 2.01
C LEU A 264 -1.18 -15.66 1.20
N THR A 265 -0.64 -16.26 0.15
CA THR A 265 -1.32 -17.28 -0.64
C THR A 265 -0.59 -18.61 -0.53
N LEU A 266 -1.29 -19.73 -0.72
CA LEU A 266 -0.65 -21.05 -0.73
C LEU A 266 0.48 -21.13 -1.75
N ASN A 267 0.27 -20.59 -2.96
CA ASN A 267 1.30 -20.52 -3.98
C ASN A 267 2.53 -19.72 -3.51
N PHE A 268 2.34 -18.60 -2.80
CA PHE A 268 3.45 -17.81 -2.28
C PHE A 268 4.23 -18.56 -1.20
N LEU A 269 3.53 -19.25 -0.28
CA LEU A 269 4.16 -20.10 0.73
C LEU A 269 4.92 -21.27 0.11
N GLU A 270 4.39 -21.88 -0.95
CA GLU A 270 5.09 -22.95 -1.68
C GLU A 270 6.38 -22.48 -2.35
N GLU A 271 6.40 -21.28 -2.93
CA GLU A 271 7.63 -20.72 -3.52
C GLU A 271 8.67 -20.38 -2.44
N MET A 272 8.23 -19.89 -1.28
CA MET A 272 9.08 -19.75 -0.10
C MET A 272 9.61 -21.14 0.36
N ASN A 273 8.75 -22.15 0.47
CA ASN A 273 9.14 -23.50 0.85
C ASN A 273 10.23 -24.07 -0.07
N LYS A 274 10.03 -23.94 -1.40
CA LYS A 274 10.99 -24.39 -2.43
C LYS A 274 12.36 -23.74 -2.26
N LYS A 275 12.42 -22.49 -1.80
CA LYS A 275 13.68 -21.78 -1.65
C LYS A 275 14.41 -22.10 -0.35
N TRP A 276 13.71 -22.25 0.78
CA TRP A 276 14.34 -22.42 2.10
C TRP A 276 14.34 -23.84 2.67
N PHE A 277 13.40 -24.69 2.26
CA PHE A 277 13.24 -26.04 2.81
C PHE A 277 13.46 -27.15 1.78
N SER A 278 13.43 -26.85 0.48
CA SER A 278 13.75 -27.85 -0.55
C SER A 278 15.26 -27.95 -0.80
N THR A 279 15.99 -28.49 0.18
CA THR A 279 17.32 -29.07 -0.03
C THR A 279 17.34 -30.49 0.51
N GLY A 280 17.07 -31.45 -0.39
CA GLY A 280 17.15 -32.88 -0.09
C GLY A 280 16.47 -33.80 -1.12
N ASN A 281 16.92 -33.77 -2.38
CA ASN A 281 16.98 -34.93 -3.27
C ASN A 281 18.07 -34.70 -4.33
#